data_AF-A0A5B9WA23-F1
#
_entry.id   AF-A0A5B9WA23-F1
#
_cell.length_a   1.000
_cell.length_b   1.000
_cell.length_c   1.000
_cell.angle_alpha   90.00
_cell.angle_beta   90.00
_cell.angle_gamma   90.00
#
_symmetry.space_group_name_H-M   'P 1'
#
loop_
_entity.id
_entity.type
_entity.pdbx_description
1 polymer ?
#
loop_
_entity_poly.entity_id
_entity_poly.type
_entity_poly.pdbx_seq_one_letter_code
_entity_poly.pdbx_strand_id
1 'polypeptide(L)'
;MADTPLERTSTAPASCAGEVGGRHAFSLRRRSVGIGVGLAALVLTALLVGGVWRAVNRQAAADALERADQAYRRADLLQALRWVNESLEIRPGDRAARALRERIFETRARIVAEEQPRHRPAEPATPEVTIVRGLLGAGRAGEARDRLNQLLSRGPDREASWLMSRALLQLDDAAGAMAALKDSGSYGHDDPTAPEPARHVGSSRCVECHKGIAESQRASRHAHTLPTEEALAGVAFPTGPIPDPGNAGVTHRMQRRGEVLEMVTTMHEQALRATVRYVLGSGNRGQSFIARSEHGQDLLLRMTYYDHGSVADLTPMIPLHLQLAHDHLGVALTPERLKGCLDCHATNVSLTAEPAVLVAEPGIGCEKCHGPGGNHVKAVAAKFPEPAIGQLRGAPAPRVVAVCARCHQPPGNEVLDDSDPTLVRQQALTMPRSRCYTESGEGVSCVTCHSPHRDVETMASHYERKCLACHTAGRIGAEAGIVAGVPASRPKTSSVCPVNSSANCVGCHMPKVENPAEHAWFTDHHIRIHRDSPSSQAQAPRHEPDPPVESPGR
;
A
#
# COMPACT_ATOMS: atom_id res chain seq x y z
N MET A 1 35.69 60.40 -27.59
CA MET A 1 36.32 59.53 -26.58
C MET A 1 35.75 58.13 -26.81
N ALA A 2 36.13 57.37 -27.85
CA ALA A 2 37.45 56.74 -28.13
C ALA A 2 37.96 56.00 -26.88
N ASP A 3 38.29 54.71 -26.82
CA ASP A 3 38.51 53.66 -27.83
C ASP A 3 38.53 52.28 -27.11
N THR A 4 38.20 51.20 -27.82
CA THR A 4 38.64 49.79 -27.57
C THR A 4 40.10 49.59 -28.08
N PRO A 5 40.71 48.39 -28.07
CA PRO A 5 41.03 47.38 -27.04
C PRO A 5 42.57 47.10 -27.02
N LEU A 6 43.07 46.10 -26.29
CA LEU A 6 44.42 45.56 -26.53
C LEU A 6 44.49 44.02 -26.42
N GLU A 7 45.26 43.47 -27.36
CA GLU A 7 45.36 42.09 -27.81
C GLU A 7 46.51 41.26 -27.17
N ARG A 8 46.34 39.93 -27.27
CA ARG A 8 47.27 38.85 -27.67
C ARG A 8 48.78 38.89 -27.33
N THR A 9 49.29 37.71 -26.95
CA THR A 9 50.31 36.89 -27.67
C THR A 9 50.17 35.43 -27.18
N SER A 10 49.91 34.39 -27.99
CA SER A 10 50.66 33.73 -29.07
C SER A 10 51.98 33.08 -28.63
N THR A 11 52.03 31.74 -28.63
CA THR A 11 52.98 30.98 -29.49
C THR A 11 52.62 29.48 -29.49
N ALA A 12 52.40 28.95 -30.70
CA ALA A 12 52.62 27.54 -31.05
C ALA A 12 54.02 27.42 -31.69
N PRO A 13 54.54 26.19 -31.92
CA PRO A 13 54.47 25.70 -33.31
C PRO A 13 54.30 24.18 -33.47
N ALA A 14 53.77 23.80 -34.66
CA ALA A 14 54.12 22.69 -35.57
C ALA A 14 54.26 21.25 -35.04
N SER A 15 54.06 20.16 -35.80
CA SER A 15 53.38 19.78 -37.05
C SER A 15 53.74 18.29 -37.21
N CYS A 16 52.86 17.43 -37.73
CA CYS A 16 53.16 16.41 -38.75
C CYS A 16 52.12 15.28 -38.76
N ALA A 17 51.70 14.96 -39.98
CA ALA A 17 50.82 13.86 -40.35
C ALA A 17 51.47 12.48 -40.13
N GLY A 18 50.65 11.44 -40.00
CA GLY A 18 51.10 10.05 -39.99
C GLY A 18 49.94 9.06 -39.87
N GLU A 19 49.75 8.31 -40.93
CA GLU A 19 48.75 7.29 -41.21
C GLU A 19 48.81 6.01 -40.33
N VAL A 20 47.65 5.32 -40.29
CA VAL A 20 47.44 3.85 -40.25
C VAL A 20 47.76 3.05 -38.98
N GLY A 21 46.69 2.45 -38.41
CA GLY A 21 46.65 1.02 -38.12
C GLY A 21 46.85 0.54 -36.67
N GLY A 22 45.78 -0.06 -36.10
CA GLY A 22 45.93 -1.30 -35.32
C GLY A 22 45.78 -1.24 -33.79
N ARG A 23 44.72 -1.91 -33.33
CA ARG A 23 44.62 -2.78 -32.13
C ARG A 23 44.69 -2.17 -30.71
N HIS A 24 43.75 -2.68 -29.89
CA HIS A 24 43.80 -2.83 -28.42
C HIS A 24 43.77 -1.52 -27.60
N ALA A 25 43.26 -1.44 -26.38
CA ALA A 25 42.43 -2.27 -25.54
C ALA A 25 42.12 -1.42 -24.29
N PHE A 26 41.02 -1.76 -23.60
CA PHE A 26 40.89 -1.75 -22.14
C PHE A 26 41.39 -0.55 -21.33
N SER A 27 40.44 0.14 -20.69
CA SER A 27 40.46 0.27 -19.23
C SER A 27 39.08 0.65 -18.68
N LEU A 28 38.72 0.05 -17.54
CA LEU A 28 37.66 0.42 -16.59
C LEU A 28 36.21 -0.11 -16.81
N ARG A 29 36.04 -1.43 -16.59
CA ARG A 29 34.90 -1.98 -15.85
C ARG A 29 35.41 -2.75 -14.63
N ARG A 30 35.21 -2.21 -13.44
CA ARG A 30 35.22 -2.97 -12.17
C ARG A 30 34.17 -2.37 -11.24
N ARG A 31 33.05 -3.08 -11.09
CA ARG A 31 32.22 -3.26 -9.88
C ARG A 31 30.90 -3.94 -10.23
N SER A 32 30.96 -5.21 -10.68
CA SER A 32 29.78 -6.10 -10.76
C SER A 32 30.17 -7.58 -10.71
N VAL A 33 31.22 -7.94 -9.96
CA VAL A 33 31.61 -9.36 -9.76
C VAL A 33 31.67 -9.59 -8.26
N GLY A 34 30.54 -10.00 -7.70
CA GLY A 34 30.42 -10.33 -6.27
C GLY A 34 29.28 -11.31 -5.96
N ILE A 35 28.30 -11.47 -6.85
CA ILE A 35 27.13 -12.32 -6.59
C ILE A 35 27.11 -13.58 -7.49
N GLY A 36 27.76 -13.56 -8.66
CA GLY A 36 27.75 -14.69 -9.59
C GLY A 36 28.67 -15.88 -9.22
N VAL A 37 29.70 -15.66 -8.40
CA VAL A 37 30.72 -16.70 -8.13
C VAL A 37 30.27 -17.68 -7.04
N GLY A 38 29.38 -17.26 -6.12
CA GLY A 38 28.88 -18.14 -5.05
C GLY A 38 27.88 -19.21 -5.51
N LEU A 39 27.07 -18.91 -6.54
CA LEU A 39 26.04 -19.84 -7.02
C LEU A 39 26.61 -20.92 -7.95
N ALA A 40 27.59 -20.56 -8.78
CA ALA A 40 28.29 -21.52 -9.64
C ALA A 40 29.01 -22.60 -8.79
N ALA A 41 29.57 -22.23 -7.64
CA ALA A 41 30.20 -23.16 -6.71
C ALA A 41 29.17 -24.15 -6.08
N LEU A 42 27.96 -23.68 -5.74
CA LEU A 42 26.91 -24.53 -5.17
C LEU A 42 26.32 -25.51 -6.19
N VAL A 43 26.15 -25.07 -7.44
CA VAL A 43 25.69 -25.94 -8.54
C VAL A 43 26.77 -26.95 -8.95
N LEU A 44 28.05 -26.55 -9.01
CA LEU A 44 29.15 -27.49 -9.23
C LEU A 44 29.30 -28.50 -8.08
N THR A 45 29.08 -28.09 -6.83
CA THR A 45 29.16 -29.02 -5.69
C THR A 45 28.00 -30.00 -5.69
N ALA A 46 26.79 -29.59 -6.11
CA ALA A 46 25.65 -30.48 -6.29
C ALA A 46 25.83 -31.44 -7.49
N LEU A 47 26.50 -30.99 -8.56
CA LEU A 47 26.78 -31.81 -9.75
C LEU A 47 27.94 -32.80 -9.55
N LEU A 48 28.86 -32.54 -8.61
CA LEU A 48 30.00 -33.43 -8.33
C LEU A 48 29.69 -34.56 -7.34
N VAL A 49 28.57 -34.48 -6.60
CA VAL A 49 28.15 -35.51 -5.63
C VAL A 49 27.28 -36.61 -6.28
N GLY A 50 26.77 -36.38 -7.50
CA GLY A 50 26.08 -37.39 -8.30
C GLY A 50 26.99 -37.92 -9.41
N GLY A 51 27.63 -39.06 -9.19
CA GLY A 51 28.43 -39.72 -10.22
C GLY A 51 27.61 -40.03 -11.48
N VAL A 52 28.32 -39.99 -12.62
CA VAL A 52 27.93 -40.43 -13.98
C VAL A 52 27.41 -39.32 -14.91
N TRP A 53 28.31 -38.75 -15.73
CA TRP A 53 28.12 -38.80 -17.19
C TRP A 53 29.41 -38.51 -17.98
N ARG A 54 29.71 -39.40 -18.94
CA ARG A 54 30.77 -39.25 -19.95
C ARG A 54 30.19 -38.60 -21.22
N ALA A 55 30.99 -37.74 -21.83
CA ALA A 55 31.02 -37.38 -23.25
C ALA A 55 29.72 -36.86 -23.89
N VAL A 56 29.47 -35.55 -23.79
CA VAL A 56 28.73 -34.80 -24.83
C VAL A 56 29.50 -33.54 -25.23
N ASN A 57 29.42 -33.28 -26.53
CA ASN A 57 30.22 -32.40 -27.37
C ASN A 57 30.37 -30.96 -26.82
N ARG A 58 31.61 -30.48 -26.64
CA ARG A 58 31.91 -29.14 -26.08
C ARG A 58 31.30 -27.99 -26.90
N GLN A 59 31.12 -28.18 -28.21
CA GLN A 59 30.49 -27.19 -29.09
C GLN A 59 28.99 -27.06 -28.80
N ALA A 60 28.29 -28.17 -28.54
CA ALA A 60 26.88 -28.17 -28.18
C ALA A 60 26.63 -27.58 -26.78
N ALA A 61 27.58 -27.75 -25.86
CA ALA A 61 27.55 -27.10 -24.56
C ALA A 61 27.80 -25.58 -24.65
N ALA A 62 28.67 -25.13 -25.57
CA ALA A 62 28.89 -23.71 -25.85
C ALA A 62 27.67 -23.05 -26.51
N ASP A 63 27.06 -23.69 -27.51
CA ASP A 63 25.83 -23.20 -28.15
C ASP A 63 24.60 -23.24 -27.21
N ALA A 64 24.60 -24.15 -26.23
CA ALA A 64 23.60 -24.19 -25.17
C ALA A 64 23.84 -23.12 -24.10
N LEU A 65 25.11 -22.79 -23.80
CA LEU A 65 25.49 -21.68 -22.92
C LEU A 65 25.22 -20.32 -23.57
N GLU A 66 25.41 -20.18 -24.88
CA GLU A 66 25.10 -18.96 -25.64
C GLU A 66 23.58 -18.78 -25.82
N ARG A 67 22.83 -19.88 -25.99
CA ARG A 67 21.35 -19.87 -25.90
C ARG A 67 20.84 -19.63 -24.47
N ALA A 68 21.56 -20.08 -23.44
CA ALA A 68 21.23 -19.81 -22.03
C ALA A 68 21.57 -18.37 -21.61
N ASP A 69 22.60 -17.77 -22.21
CA ASP A 69 22.95 -16.35 -22.05
C ASP A 69 21.90 -15.46 -22.75
N GLN A 70 21.41 -15.88 -23.93
CA GLN A 70 20.25 -15.26 -24.60
C GLN A 70 18.91 -15.50 -23.86
N ALA A 71 18.84 -16.51 -22.98
CA ALA A 71 17.66 -16.86 -22.17
C ALA A 71 17.74 -16.35 -20.72
N TYR A 72 18.50 -15.29 -20.44
CA TYR A 72 18.52 -14.66 -19.12
C TYR A 72 17.15 -14.01 -18.79
N ARG A 73 16.23 -14.79 -18.21
CA ARG A 73 15.08 -14.28 -17.44
C ARG A 73 14.92 -15.05 -16.12
N ARG A 74 14.78 -14.30 -15.03
CA ARG A 74 14.58 -14.71 -13.62
C ARG A 74 13.47 -15.75 -13.38
N ALA A 75 12.56 -15.95 -14.35
CA ALA A 75 11.48 -16.94 -14.30
C ALA A 75 11.97 -18.39 -14.16
N ASP A 76 13.11 -18.75 -14.77
CA ASP A 76 13.66 -20.11 -14.72
C ASP A 76 14.35 -20.40 -13.38
N LEU A 77 14.86 -19.38 -12.68
CA LEU A 77 15.44 -19.54 -11.34
C LEU A 77 14.36 -19.88 -10.30
N LEU A 78 13.20 -19.23 -10.36
CA LEU A 78 12.04 -19.60 -9.54
C LEU A 78 11.53 -21.00 -9.87
N GLN A 79 11.60 -21.42 -11.14
CA GLN A 79 11.20 -22.76 -11.56
C GLN A 79 12.20 -23.83 -11.07
N ALA A 80 13.50 -23.56 -11.13
CA ALA A 80 14.54 -24.41 -10.58
C ALA A 80 14.46 -24.53 -9.05
N LEU A 81 14.26 -23.42 -8.32
CA LEU A 81 14.09 -23.42 -6.86
C LEU A 81 12.81 -24.17 -6.43
N ARG A 82 11.74 -24.10 -7.23
CA ARG A 82 10.54 -24.94 -7.04
C ARG A 82 10.86 -26.41 -7.21
N TRP A 83 11.50 -26.78 -8.31
CA TRP A 83 11.86 -28.17 -8.61
C TRP A 83 12.78 -28.79 -7.53
N VAL A 84 13.77 -28.04 -7.05
CA VAL A 84 14.65 -28.49 -5.95
C VAL A 84 13.86 -28.68 -4.65
N ASN A 85 12.96 -27.76 -4.32
CA ASN A 85 12.09 -27.90 -3.14
C ASN A 85 11.11 -29.08 -3.25
N GLU A 86 10.61 -29.39 -4.45
CA GLU A 86 9.72 -30.52 -4.71
C GLU A 86 10.46 -31.88 -4.68
N SER A 87 11.75 -31.88 -5.05
CA SER A 87 12.59 -33.08 -5.08
C SER A 87 13.30 -33.35 -3.73
N LEU A 88 13.17 -32.46 -2.74
CA LEU A 88 13.79 -32.57 -1.42
C LEU A 88 12.95 -33.48 -0.49
N GLU A 89 13.37 -34.73 -0.34
CA GLU A 89 12.83 -35.64 0.69
C GLU A 89 13.39 -35.28 2.07
N ILE A 90 12.52 -34.87 3.01
CA ILE A 90 12.92 -34.52 4.38
C ILE A 90 12.57 -35.65 5.33
N ARG A 91 13.60 -36.34 5.83
CA ARG A 91 13.45 -37.37 6.87
C ARG A 91 13.41 -36.77 8.27
N PRO A 92 12.76 -37.42 9.25
CA PRO A 92 12.78 -36.99 10.64
C PRO A 92 14.23 -36.92 11.16
N GLY A 93 14.63 -35.74 11.63
CA GLY A 93 15.99 -35.51 12.17
C GLY A 93 16.96 -34.82 11.20
N ASP A 94 16.65 -34.72 9.92
CA ASP A 94 17.54 -34.09 8.93
C ASP A 94 17.50 -32.55 9.08
N ARG A 95 18.49 -32.01 9.80
CA ARG A 95 18.64 -30.57 10.02
C ARG A 95 19.17 -29.85 8.78
N ALA A 96 19.95 -30.52 7.94
CA ALA A 96 20.54 -29.93 6.74
C ALA A 96 19.48 -29.75 5.64
N ALA A 97 18.62 -30.75 5.42
CA ALA A 97 17.52 -30.65 4.46
C ALA A 97 16.50 -29.58 4.87
N ARG A 98 16.25 -29.41 6.18
CA ARG A 98 15.39 -28.33 6.71
C ARG A 98 15.99 -26.94 6.53
N ALA A 99 17.25 -26.76 6.91
CA ALA A 99 17.96 -25.50 6.70
C ALA A 99 18.06 -25.12 5.21
N LEU A 100 18.21 -26.11 4.33
CA LEU A 100 18.22 -25.89 2.88
C LEU A 100 16.82 -25.47 2.38
N ARG A 101 15.75 -26.07 2.89
CA ARG A 101 14.37 -25.68 2.53
C ARG A 101 14.03 -24.28 3.03
N GLU A 102 14.44 -23.90 4.23
CA GLU A 102 14.34 -22.53 4.73
C GLU A 102 15.11 -21.56 3.84
N ARG A 103 16.36 -21.86 3.48
CA ARG A 103 17.14 -21.00 2.58
C ARG A 103 16.53 -20.89 1.18
N ILE A 104 15.94 -21.96 0.65
CA ILE A 104 15.20 -21.93 -0.61
C ILE A 104 13.95 -21.07 -0.47
N PHE A 105 13.22 -21.19 0.66
CA PHE A 105 12.05 -20.37 0.95
C PHE A 105 12.41 -18.89 1.10
N GLU A 106 13.41 -18.55 1.92
CA GLU A 106 13.93 -17.20 2.09
C GLU A 106 14.46 -16.63 0.77
N THR A 107 15.17 -17.42 -0.03
CA THR A 107 15.68 -16.95 -1.33
C THR A 107 14.55 -16.74 -2.33
N ARG A 108 13.53 -17.61 -2.34
CA ARG A 108 12.31 -17.39 -3.11
C ARG A 108 11.55 -16.17 -2.61
N ALA A 109 11.43 -15.98 -1.30
CA ALA A 109 10.79 -14.83 -0.68
C ALA A 109 11.54 -13.54 -0.98
N ARG A 110 12.88 -13.53 -0.99
CA ARG A 110 13.70 -12.40 -1.41
C ARG A 110 13.56 -12.12 -2.90
N ILE A 111 13.57 -13.14 -3.77
CA ILE A 111 13.32 -12.95 -5.20
C ILE A 111 11.91 -12.41 -5.43
N VAL A 112 10.91 -12.95 -4.72
CA VAL A 112 9.51 -12.51 -4.73
C VAL A 112 9.30 -11.17 -4.01
N ALA A 113 10.21 -10.71 -3.14
CA ALA A 113 10.18 -9.39 -2.51
C ALA A 113 10.97 -8.36 -3.32
N GLU A 114 11.98 -8.79 -4.08
CA GLU A 114 12.59 -8.01 -5.14
C GLU A 114 11.65 -7.87 -6.35
N GLU A 115 10.73 -8.84 -6.54
CA GLU A 115 9.60 -8.87 -7.47
C GLU A 115 8.23 -8.50 -6.86
N GLN A 116 8.11 -8.25 -5.54
CA GLN A 116 6.98 -7.46 -5.01
C GLN A 116 7.04 -6.27 -5.91
N PRO A 117 5.96 -5.92 -6.61
CA PRO A 117 6.09 -5.08 -7.76
C PRO A 117 6.90 -3.84 -7.35
N ARG A 118 8.20 -3.86 -7.70
CA ARG A 118 8.70 -2.93 -8.67
C ARG A 118 7.67 -3.08 -9.76
N HIS A 119 6.57 -2.33 -9.59
CA HIS A 119 5.89 -1.71 -10.68
C HIS A 119 7.03 -1.51 -11.66
N ARG A 120 6.95 -2.13 -12.84
CA ARG A 120 7.34 -1.33 -13.98
C ARG A 120 6.62 -0.02 -13.67
N PRO A 121 7.32 1.05 -13.27
CA PRO A 121 6.65 2.34 -13.31
C PRO A 121 6.05 2.30 -14.71
N ALA A 122 4.77 2.67 -14.85
CA ALA A 122 4.39 3.20 -16.16
C ALA A 122 5.59 4.05 -16.60
N GLU A 123 6.20 3.73 -17.76
CA GLU A 123 7.42 4.41 -18.20
C GLU A 123 7.29 5.86 -17.80
N PRO A 124 8.25 6.39 -16.99
CA PRO A 124 8.02 7.60 -16.22
C PRO A 124 7.36 8.61 -17.15
N ALA A 125 6.12 8.98 -16.79
CA ALA A 125 5.27 9.79 -17.65
C ALA A 125 6.12 10.95 -18.16
N THR A 126 6.09 11.18 -19.47
CA THR A 126 6.87 12.28 -20.04
C THR A 126 6.55 13.56 -19.26
N PRO A 127 7.52 14.47 -19.08
CA PRO A 127 7.27 15.73 -18.37
C PRO A 127 6.00 16.43 -18.86
N GLU A 128 5.72 16.37 -20.16
CA GLU A 128 4.52 16.91 -20.78
C GLU A 128 3.24 16.21 -20.34
N VAL A 129 3.21 14.88 -20.30
CA VAL A 129 2.05 14.11 -19.79
C VAL A 129 1.78 14.43 -18.33
N THR A 130 2.83 14.56 -17.52
CA THR A 130 2.71 14.94 -16.10
C THR A 130 2.10 16.35 -15.96
N ILE A 131 2.55 17.31 -16.78
CA ILE A 131 1.98 18.66 -16.82
C ILE A 131 0.51 18.62 -17.23
N VAL A 132 0.16 17.86 -18.28
CA VAL A 132 -1.23 17.74 -18.75
C VAL A 132 -2.14 17.19 -17.66
N ARG A 133 -1.73 16.13 -16.95
CA ARG A 133 -2.49 15.58 -15.81
C ARG A 133 -2.70 16.62 -14.73
N GLY A 134 -1.68 17.40 -14.39
CA GLY A 134 -1.78 18.50 -13.43
C GLY A 134 -2.76 19.59 -13.88
N LEU A 135 -2.74 19.99 -15.16
CA LEU A 135 -3.67 20.96 -15.73
C LEU A 135 -5.11 20.47 -15.67
N LEU A 136 -5.37 19.22 -16.05
CA LEU A 136 -6.70 18.60 -15.97
C LEU A 136 -7.19 18.47 -14.53
N GLY A 137 -6.32 18.06 -13.59
CA GLY A 137 -6.63 18.04 -12.16
C GLY A 137 -6.96 19.45 -11.62
N ALA A 138 -6.33 20.48 -12.19
CA ALA A 138 -6.63 21.88 -11.89
C ALA A 138 -7.78 22.46 -12.74
N GLY A 139 -8.51 21.65 -13.53
CA GLY A 139 -9.62 22.09 -14.38
C GLY A 139 -9.24 23.06 -15.52
N ARG A 140 -7.96 23.10 -15.92
CA ARG A 140 -7.42 23.93 -17.01
C ARG A 140 -7.41 23.14 -18.33
N ALA A 141 -8.58 22.61 -18.69
CA ALA A 141 -8.73 21.67 -19.80
C ALA A 141 -8.35 22.25 -21.17
N GLY A 142 -8.58 23.54 -21.41
CA GLY A 142 -8.17 24.20 -22.66
C GLY A 142 -6.66 24.16 -22.87
N GLU A 143 -5.89 24.51 -21.83
CA GLU A 143 -4.42 24.47 -21.89
C GLU A 143 -3.88 23.04 -21.98
N ALA A 144 -4.53 22.09 -21.30
CA ALA A 144 -4.22 20.67 -21.42
C ALA A 144 -4.41 20.17 -22.86
N ARG A 145 -5.56 20.50 -23.48
CA ARG A 145 -5.87 20.17 -24.88
C ARG A 145 -4.84 20.75 -25.83
N ASP A 146 -4.46 22.02 -25.66
CA ASP A 146 -3.50 22.68 -26.56
C ASP A 146 -2.11 22.02 -26.50
N ARG A 147 -1.66 21.59 -25.31
CA ARG A 147 -0.43 20.80 -25.14
C ARG A 147 -0.55 19.41 -25.74
N LEU A 148 -1.69 18.76 -25.57
CA LEU A 148 -1.94 17.44 -26.14
C LEU A 148 -1.97 17.46 -27.66
N ASN A 149 -2.50 18.52 -28.29
CA ASN A 149 -2.43 18.72 -29.73
C ASN A 149 -0.98 18.75 -30.24
N GLN A 150 -0.08 19.42 -29.52
CA GLN A 150 1.36 19.45 -29.85
C GLN A 150 2.05 18.10 -29.66
N LEU A 151 1.62 17.30 -28.68
CA LEU A 151 2.13 15.95 -28.47
C LEU A 151 1.66 15.02 -29.59
N LEU A 152 0.35 14.99 -29.86
CA LEU A 152 -0.27 14.13 -30.85
C LEU A 152 0.14 14.49 -32.30
N SER A 153 0.56 15.73 -32.56
CA SER A 153 1.13 16.09 -33.87
C SER A 153 2.48 15.43 -34.16
N ARG A 154 3.17 14.89 -33.13
CA ARG A 154 4.44 14.18 -33.28
C ARG A 154 4.27 12.70 -33.61
N GLY A 155 3.05 12.17 -33.44
CA GLY A 155 2.71 10.78 -33.69
C GLY A 155 1.59 10.28 -32.77
N PRO A 156 1.01 9.11 -33.07
CA PRO A 156 -0.03 8.51 -32.24
C PRO A 156 0.55 8.10 -30.88
N ASP A 157 -0.13 8.50 -29.81
CA ASP A 157 0.21 8.15 -28.44
C ASP A 157 -1.07 7.81 -27.67
N ARG A 158 -1.14 6.59 -27.14
CA ARG A 158 -2.35 6.06 -26.48
C ARG A 158 -2.70 6.83 -25.21
N GLU A 159 -1.70 7.22 -24.43
CA GLU A 159 -1.91 7.96 -23.19
C GLU A 159 -2.32 9.40 -23.47
N ALA A 160 -1.68 10.07 -24.42
CA ALA A 160 -2.04 11.41 -24.83
C ALA A 160 -3.45 11.45 -25.43
N SER A 161 -3.84 10.46 -26.25
CA SER A 161 -5.22 10.33 -26.75
C SER A 161 -6.22 10.11 -25.61
N TRP A 162 -5.86 9.29 -24.61
CA TRP A 162 -6.71 9.10 -23.43
C TRP A 162 -6.88 10.41 -22.64
N LEU A 163 -5.80 11.15 -22.38
CA LEU A 163 -5.83 12.45 -21.72
C LEU A 163 -6.61 13.50 -22.54
N MET A 164 -6.54 13.43 -23.87
CA MET A 164 -7.33 14.26 -24.77
C MET A 164 -8.82 13.99 -24.60
N SER A 165 -9.22 12.73 -24.45
CA SER A 165 -10.62 12.40 -24.15
C SER A 165 -11.11 13.10 -22.87
N ARG A 166 -10.26 13.17 -21.84
CA ARG A 166 -10.59 13.83 -20.56
C ARG A 166 -10.61 15.35 -20.69
N ALA A 167 -9.68 15.93 -21.43
CA ALA A 167 -9.67 17.36 -21.73
C ALA A 167 -10.96 17.79 -22.44
N LEU A 168 -11.36 17.06 -23.48
CA LEU A 168 -12.57 17.34 -24.24
C LEU A 168 -13.84 17.11 -23.42
N LEU A 169 -13.87 16.06 -22.60
CA LEU A 169 -14.98 15.83 -21.66
C LEU A 169 -15.11 16.99 -20.66
N GLN A 170 -14.00 17.50 -20.12
CA GLN A 170 -14.00 18.68 -19.24
C GLN A 170 -14.49 19.95 -19.94
N LEU A 171 -14.24 20.08 -21.25
CA LEU A 171 -14.72 21.17 -22.10
C LEU A 171 -16.15 20.96 -22.65
N ASP A 172 -16.86 19.91 -22.19
CA ASP A 172 -18.21 19.55 -22.62
C ASP A 172 -18.32 19.20 -24.13
N ASP A 173 -17.21 18.80 -24.76
CA ASP A 173 -17.15 18.25 -26.11
C ASP A 173 -17.18 16.71 -26.07
N ALA A 174 -18.39 16.16 -25.91
CA ALA A 174 -18.59 14.71 -25.84
C ALA A 174 -18.20 13.98 -27.13
N ALA A 175 -18.44 14.58 -28.30
CA ALA A 175 -18.13 13.97 -29.58
C ALA A 175 -16.63 13.83 -29.79
N GLY A 176 -15.88 14.91 -29.54
CA GLY A 176 -14.43 14.89 -29.57
C GLY A 176 -13.85 13.95 -28.52
N ALA A 177 -14.41 13.94 -27.31
CA ALA A 177 -13.98 13.03 -26.24
C ALA A 177 -14.10 11.55 -26.65
N MET A 178 -15.21 11.16 -27.30
CA MET A 178 -15.42 9.79 -27.76
C MET A 178 -14.43 9.39 -28.86
N ALA A 179 -14.11 10.31 -29.78
CA ALA A 179 -13.11 10.07 -30.82
C ALA A 179 -11.72 9.87 -30.22
N ALA A 180 -11.29 10.77 -29.33
CA ALA A 180 -10.00 10.67 -28.65
C ALA A 180 -9.89 9.41 -27.77
N LEU A 181 -10.98 9.01 -27.12
CA LEU A 181 -11.01 7.76 -26.35
C LEU A 181 -10.80 6.55 -27.25
N LYS A 182 -11.46 6.49 -28.41
CA LYS A 182 -11.27 5.42 -29.39
C LYS A 182 -9.79 5.31 -29.80
N ASP A 183 -9.13 6.43 -30.01
CA ASP A 183 -7.70 6.48 -30.39
C ASP A 183 -6.76 6.03 -29.27
N SER A 184 -7.21 6.03 -28.00
CA SER A 184 -6.42 5.54 -26.87
C SER A 184 -6.35 4.00 -26.76
N GLY A 185 -7.21 3.29 -27.50
CA GLY A 185 -7.35 1.83 -27.38
C GLY A 185 -7.76 1.42 -25.96
N SER A 186 -7.08 0.42 -25.38
CA SER A 186 -7.39 -0.08 -24.04
C SER A 186 -6.75 0.71 -22.89
N TYR A 187 -6.19 1.91 -23.11
CA TYR A 187 -5.30 2.55 -22.12
C TYR A 187 -5.99 2.72 -20.75
N GLY A 188 -7.22 3.25 -20.73
CA GLY A 188 -8.00 3.41 -19.49
C GLY A 188 -8.39 2.08 -18.84
N HIS A 189 -8.47 1.00 -19.62
CA HIS A 189 -8.80 -0.35 -19.13
C HIS A 189 -7.57 -1.11 -18.62
N ASP A 190 -6.36 -0.73 -19.03
CA ASP A 190 -5.11 -1.39 -18.64
C ASP A 190 -4.80 -1.20 -17.14
N ASP A 191 -5.27 -0.09 -16.54
CA ASP A 191 -5.26 0.15 -15.10
C ASP A 191 -6.57 0.81 -14.62
N PRO A 192 -7.61 0.01 -14.31
CA PRO A 192 -8.91 0.54 -13.89
C PRO A 192 -8.86 1.24 -12.52
N THR A 193 -7.77 1.12 -11.77
CA THR A 193 -7.58 1.78 -10.46
C THR A 193 -6.78 3.06 -10.54
N ALA A 194 -6.29 3.42 -11.73
CA ALA A 194 -5.51 4.63 -11.93
C ALA A 194 -6.35 5.87 -11.54
N PRO A 195 -5.76 6.84 -10.81
CA PRO A 195 -6.47 8.05 -10.46
C PRO A 195 -6.77 8.85 -11.74
N GLU A 196 -8.02 9.30 -11.85
CA GLU A 196 -8.44 10.19 -12.94
C GLU A 196 -7.83 11.58 -12.77
N PRO A 197 -7.32 12.20 -13.87
CA PRO A 197 -6.85 13.57 -13.85
C PRO A 197 -8.04 14.53 -13.85
N ALA A 198 -8.69 14.66 -12.71
CA ALA A 198 -9.88 15.47 -12.52
C ALA A 198 -9.84 16.21 -11.18
N ARG A 199 -10.76 17.16 -11.01
CA ARG A 199 -11.03 17.78 -9.71
C ARG A 199 -11.83 16.82 -8.83
N HIS A 200 -11.60 16.90 -7.53
CA HIS A 200 -12.48 16.30 -6.53
C HIS A 200 -13.83 17.01 -6.56
N VAL A 201 -14.91 16.26 -6.41
CA VAL A 201 -16.28 16.78 -6.41
C VAL A 201 -16.95 16.66 -5.04
N GLY A 202 -16.34 15.94 -4.12
CA GLY A 202 -16.87 15.67 -2.79
C GLY A 202 -17.90 14.54 -2.78
N SER A 203 -17.95 13.82 -1.67
CA SER A 203 -18.81 12.65 -1.45
C SER A 203 -20.31 12.99 -1.49
N SER A 204 -20.69 14.26 -1.30
CA SER A 204 -22.08 14.73 -1.44
C SER A 204 -22.61 14.52 -2.86
N ARG A 205 -21.77 14.69 -3.89
CA ARG A 205 -22.14 14.45 -5.29
C ARG A 205 -22.42 12.99 -5.59
N CYS A 206 -21.73 12.07 -4.90
CA CYS A 206 -21.93 10.64 -5.07
C CYS A 206 -23.32 10.20 -4.56
N VAL A 207 -23.86 10.87 -3.54
CA VAL A 207 -25.13 10.48 -2.88
C VAL A 207 -26.34 10.68 -3.78
N GLU A 208 -26.29 11.62 -4.71
CA GLU A 208 -27.38 11.89 -5.66
C GLU A 208 -27.73 10.62 -6.47
N CYS A 209 -26.72 9.82 -6.84
CA CYS A 209 -26.87 8.59 -7.64
C CYS A 209 -26.65 7.29 -6.84
N HIS A 210 -25.85 7.30 -5.78
CA HIS A 210 -25.40 6.09 -5.05
C HIS A 210 -25.89 6.04 -3.59
N LYS A 211 -27.15 6.41 -3.33
CA LYS A 211 -27.74 6.54 -1.98
C LYS A 211 -27.41 5.37 -1.04
N GLY A 212 -27.74 4.13 -1.41
CA GLY A 212 -27.54 2.98 -0.52
C GLY A 212 -26.07 2.67 -0.22
N ILE A 213 -25.16 2.92 -1.15
CA ILE A 213 -23.71 2.78 -0.91
C ILE A 213 -23.24 3.89 0.03
N ALA A 214 -23.68 5.12 -0.21
CA ALA A 214 -23.31 6.27 0.59
C ALA A 214 -23.80 6.15 2.04
N GLU A 215 -25.03 5.69 2.25
CA GLU A 215 -25.57 5.43 3.60
C GLU A 215 -24.72 4.40 4.36
N SER A 216 -24.42 3.27 3.73
CA SER A 216 -23.56 2.24 4.31
C SER A 216 -22.15 2.75 4.62
N GLN A 217 -21.55 3.51 3.69
CA GLN A 217 -20.18 3.98 3.83
C GLN A 217 -20.07 5.06 4.92
N ARG A 218 -21.04 5.97 5.01
CA ARG A 218 -21.07 7.02 6.04
C ARG A 218 -21.14 6.46 7.46
N ALA A 219 -21.77 5.30 7.65
CA ALA A 219 -21.83 4.63 8.95
C ALA A 219 -20.56 3.82 9.26
N SER A 220 -19.62 3.69 8.32
CA SER A 220 -18.42 2.89 8.50
C SER A 220 -17.32 3.64 9.25
N ARG A 221 -16.42 2.89 9.88
CA ARG A 221 -15.22 3.42 10.54
C ARG A 221 -14.27 4.13 9.58
N HIS A 222 -14.31 3.84 8.28
CA HIS A 222 -13.61 4.62 7.27
C HIS A 222 -14.09 6.09 7.24
N ALA A 223 -15.41 6.32 7.30
CA ALA A 223 -15.95 7.69 7.33
C ALA A 223 -15.59 8.43 8.63
N HIS A 224 -15.28 7.70 9.70
CA HIS A 224 -15.03 8.25 11.03
C HIS A 224 -13.54 8.24 11.43
N THR A 225 -12.59 8.10 10.50
CA THR A 225 -11.14 8.12 10.83
C THR A 225 -10.61 9.49 11.26
N LEU A 226 -11.35 10.56 10.97
CA LEU A 226 -11.09 11.93 11.43
C LEU A 226 -12.41 12.51 11.96
N PRO A 227 -12.84 12.10 13.17
CA PRO A 227 -14.11 12.55 13.73
C PRO A 227 -14.10 14.08 13.96
N THR A 228 -15.27 14.70 13.83
CA THR A 228 -15.46 16.12 14.13
C THR A 228 -15.55 16.37 15.63
N GLU A 229 -15.50 17.63 16.05
CA GLU A 229 -15.66 17.99 17.46
C GLU A 229 -17.03 17.56 18.01
N GLU A 230 -18.10 17.67 17.21
CA GLU A 230 -19.44 17.21 17.59
C GLU A 230 -19.46 15.71 17.85
N ALA A 231 -18.79 14.92 17.01
CA ALA A 231 -18.67 13.48 17.20
C ALA A 231 -17.91 13.10 18.49
N LEU A 232 -17.08 14.02 19.00
CA LEU A 232 -16.30 13.84 20.23
C LEU A 232 -16.97 14.42 21.47
N ALA A 233 -18.10 15.13 21.35
CA ALA A 233 -18.76 15.79 22.48
C ALA A 233 -19.18 14.80 23.59
N GLY A 234 -19.56 13.57 23.20
CA GLY A 234 -19.98 12.50 24.11
C GLY A 234 -18.87 11.53 24.55
N VAL A 235 -17.63 11.68 24.06
CA VAL A 235 -16.53 10.78 24.42
C VAL A 235 -15.95 11.20 25.76
N ALA A 236 -15.98 10.29 26.73
CA ALA A 236 -15.35 10.47 28.03
C ALA A 236 -13.86 10.12 27.94
N PHE A 237 -13.03 11.01 28.49
CA PHE A 237 -11.61 10.73 28.71
C PHE A 237 -11.35 10.57 30.21
N PRO A 238 -10.31 9.82 30.61
CA PRO A 238 -9.86 9.73 31.99
C PRO A 238 -9.64 11.14 32.56
N THR A 239 -10.27 11.42 33.71
CA THR A 239 -10.29 12.77 34.30
C THR A 239 -9.08 13.05 35.21
N GLY A 240 -8.41 12.00 35.69
CA GLY A 240 -7.23 12.09 36.55
C GLY A 240 -5.93 12.35 35.78
N PRO A 241 -4.84 12.74 36.47
CA PRO A 241 -3.53 12.81 35.86
C PRO A 241 -3.06 11.42 35.45
N ILE A 242 -2.59 11.30 34.21
CA ILE A 242 -2.03 10.08 33.63
C ILE A 242 -0.51 10.18 33.69
N PRO A 243 0.20 9.32 34.45
CA PRO A 243 1.66 9.33 34.47
C PRO A 243 2.26 9.05 33.09
N ASP A 244 3.33 9.75 32.74
CA ASP A 244 4.12 9.47 31.53
C ASP A 244 4.87 8.13 31.70
N PRO A 245 4.71 7.16 30.78
CA PRO A 245 5.38 5.86 30.88
C PRO A 245 6.90 5.92 30.89
N GLY A 246 7.49 6.96 30.31
CA GLY A 246 8.93 7.18 30.24
C GLY A 246 9.50 8.07 31.35
N ASN A 247 8.66 8.75 32.13
CA ASN A 247 9.09 9.66 33.20
C ASN A 247 8.00 9.87 34.26
N ALA A 248 8.10 9.21 35.41
CA ALA A 248 7.12 9.32 36.50
C ALA A 248 6.94 10.74 37.08
N GLY A 249 7.87 11.66 36.84
CA GLY A 249 7.74 13.07 37.23
C GLY A 249 6.87 13.91 36.28
N VAL A 250 6.35 13.29 35.21
CA VAL A 250 5.53 13.93 34.19
C VAL A 250 4.14 13.31 34.21
N THR A 251 3.12 14.16 34.10
CA THR A 251 1.71 13.73 34.00
C THR A 251 1.01 14.43 32.85
N HIS A 252 0.03 13.75 32.27
CA HIS A 252 -0.80 14.23 31.17
C HIS A 252 -2.26 14.25 31.60
N ARG A 253 -3.03 15.21 31.09
CA ARG A 253 -4.47 15.27 31.31
C ARG A 253 -5.15 15.85 30.09
N MET A 254 -6.03 15.05 29.48
CA MET A 254 -6.98 15.56 28.50
C MET A 254 -8.13 16.24 29.24
N GLN A 255 -8.43 17.48 28.88
CA GLN A 255 -9.53 18.23 29.47
C GLN A 255 -10.35 18.93 28.40
N ARG A 256 -11.65 19.07 28.66
CA ARG A 256 -12.55 19.85 27.82
C ARG A 256 -12.67 21.27 28.35
N ARG A 257 -12.49 22.26 27.48
CA ARG A 257 -12.65 23.68 27.81
C ARG A 257 -13.63 24.32 26.82
N GLY A 258 -14.90 24.37 27.19
CA GLY A 258 -15.96 24.72 26.24
C GLY A 258 -16.10 23.62 25.19
N GLU A 259 -15.98 23.97 23.91
CA GLU A 259 -16.10 23.02 22.79
C GLU A 259 -14.78 22.31 22.46
N VAL A 260 -13.64 22.89 22.85
CA VAL A 260 -12.31 22.36 22.49
C VAL A 260 -11.79 21.34 23.50
N LEU A 261 -11.01 20.38 22.98
CA LEU A 261 -10.18 19.48 23.77
C LEU A 261 -8.78 20.08 23.92
N GLU A 262 -8.25 20.07 25.14
CA GLU A 262 -6.91 20.55 25.47
C GLU A 262 -6.13 19.43 26.18
N MET A 263 -4.90 19.21 25.72
CA MET A 263 -3.94 18.39 26.45
C MET A 263 -3.08 19.28 27.35
N VAL A 264 -2.98 18.90 28.62
CA VAL A 264 -2.10 19.52 29.60
C VAL A 264 -1.05 18.51 30.03
N THR A 265 0.22 18.84 29.83
CA THR A 265 1.35 18.07 30.35
C THR A 265 2.02 18.84 31.47
N THR A 266 2.12 18.26 32.66
CA THR A 266 2.73 18.88 33.84
C THR A 266 4.04 18.18 34.17
N MET A 267 5.10 18.96 34.39
CA MET A 267 6.42 18.50 34.81
C MET A 267 6.94 19.43 35.91
N HIS A 268 7.15 18.91 37.12
CA HIS A 268 7.47 19.74 38.29
C HIS A 268 6.45 20.89 38.46
N GLU A 269 6.89 22.16 38.44
CA GLU A 269 6.05 23.36 38.56
C GLU A 269 5.61 23.96 37.21
N GLN A 270 5.94 23.31 36.08
CA GLN A 270 5.63 23.80 34.73
C GLN A 270 4.49 23.01 34.11
N ALA A 271 3.62 23.70 33.38
CA ALA A 271 2.54 23.10 32.60
C ALA A 271 2.64 23.55 31.14
N LEU A 272 2.66 22.59 30.22
CA LEU A 272 2.61 22.81 28.78
C LEU A 272 1.20 22.49 28.28
N ARG A 273 0.68 23.28 27.33
CA ARG A 273 -0.68 23.15 26.81
C ARG A 273 -0.70 23.09 25.30
N ALA A 274 -1.63 22.30 24.76
CA ALA A 274 -1.97 22.33 23.35
C ALA A 274 -3.45 22.04 23.12
N THR A 275 -4.05 22.79 22.21
CA THR A 275 -5.45 22.62 21.79
C THR A 275 -5.52 21.61 20.66
N VAL A 276 -6.27 20.53 20.85
CA VAL A 276 -6.47 19.49 19.84
C VAL A 276 -7.11 20.11 18.59
N ARG A 277 -6.52 19.81 17.43
CA ARG A 277 -7.03 20.19 16.11
C ARG A 277 -7.61 19.02 15.34
N TYR A 278 -6.99 17.85 15.48
CA TYR A 278 -7.40 16.63 14.79
C TYR A 278 -7.33 15.44 15.73
N VAL A 279 -8.32 14.57 15.63
CA VAL A 279 -8.31 13.25 16.25
C VAL A 279 -8.15 12.20 15.15
N LEU A 280 -7.15 11.35 15.30
CA LEU A 280 -6.79 10.33 14.32
C LEU A 280 -7.31 8.99 14.82
N GLY A 281 -8.26 8.42 14.07
CA GLY A 281 -8.84 7.11 14.33
C GLY A 281 -10.30 7.18 14.73
N SER A 282 -11.04 6.11 14.42
CA SER A 282 -12.49 6.01 14.67
C SER A 282 -12.85 5.63 16.10
N GLY A 283 -11.88 5.53 17.03
CA GLY A 283 -12.12 5.09 18.40
C GLY A 283 -12.21 3.57 18.59
N ASN A 284 -12.25 2.78 17.51
CA ASN A 284 -12.34 1.31 17.61
C ASN A 284 -11.12 0.64 18.25
N ARG A 285 -9.94 1.23 18.04
CA ARG A 285 -8.65 0.65 18.43
C ARG A 285 -7.91 1.63 19.31
N GLY A 286 -7.74 2.84 18.80
CA GLY A 286 -7.29 3.98 19.57
C GLY A 286 -7.55 5.28 18.82
N GLN A 287 -7.31 6.36 19.53
CA GLN A 287 -7.36 7.73 19.04
C GLN A 287 -6.06 8.43 19.41
N SER A 288 -5.33 8.86 18.39
CA SER A 288 -4.16 9.72 18.55
C SER A 288 -4.56 11.15 18.23
N PHE A 289 -3.79 12.13 18.71
CA PHE A 289 -4.22 13.53 18.66
C PHE A 289 -3.14 14.40 18.04
N ILE A 290 -3.55 15.26 17.12
CA ILE A 290 -2.74 16.37 16.66
C ILE A 290 -3.29 17.64 17.30
N ALA A 291 -2.42 18.39 17.95
CA ALA A 291 -2.78 19.60 18.67
C ALA A 291 -1.86 20.77 18.30
N ARG A 292 -2.35 21.99 18.46
CA ARG A 292 -1.57 23.21 18.29
C ARG A 292 -1.16 23.74 19.66
N SER A 293 0.16 23.89 19.85
CA SER A 293 0.72 24.47 21.06
C SER A 293 0.38 25.96 21.20
N GLU A 294 0.61 26.51 22.38
CA GLU A 294 0.46 27.96 22.65
C GLU A 294 1.37 28.83 21.75
N HIS A 295 2.42 28.25 21.18
CA HIS A 295 3.33 28.92 20.23
C HIS A 295 2.94 28.71 18.76
N GLY A 296 1.79 28.08 18.47
CA GLY A 296 1.32 27.87 17.10
C GLY A 296 1.94 26.66 16.38
N GLN A 297 2.74 25.84 17.05
CA GLN A 297 3.34 24.63 16.46
C GLN A 297 2.32 23.47 16.46
N ASP A 298 2.14 22.78 15.33
CA ASP A 298 1.38 21.52 15.30
C ASP A 298 2.23 20.39 15.89
N LEU A 299 1.65 19.62 16.81
CA LEU A 299 2.27 18.53 17.57
C LEU A 299 1.47 17.24 17.38
N LEU A 300 2.15 16.12 17.15
CA LEU A 300 1.58 14.80 17.46
C LEU A 300 1.71 14.60 18.97
N LEU A 301 0.59 14.54 19.68
CA LEU A 301 0.59 14.43 21.14
C LEU A 301 1.21 13.12 21.61
N ARG A 302 1.80 13.15 22.81
CA ARG A 302 2.48 12.00 23.42
C ARG A 302 1.56 10.85 23.82
N MET A 303 0.29 11.16 24.09
CA MET A 303 -0.68 10.18 24.58
C MET A 303 -1.73 9.83 23.53
N THR A 304 -1.91 8.53 23.33
CA THR A 304 -3.02 7.92 22.58
C THR A 304 -3.98 7.28 23.57
N TYR A 305 -5.27 7.35 23.24
CA TYR A 305 -6.33 6.75 24.05
C TYR A 305 -6.87 5.51 23.34
N TYR A 306 -6.84 4.39 24.04
CA TYR A 306 -7.27 3.06 23.59
C TYR A 306 -8.55 2.63 24.32
N ASP A 307 -9.14 1.52 23.89
CA ASP A 307 -10.34 0.92 24.52
C ASP A 307 -11.45 1.95 24.78
N HIS A 308 -11.89 2.63 23.71
CA HIS A 308 -12.92 3.68 23.76
C HIS A 308 -12.61 4.85 24.72
N GLY A 309 -11.33 5.10 25.00
CA GLY A 309 -10.90 6.17 25.88
C GLY A 309 -10.61 5.74 27.31
N SER A 310 -10.81 4.47 27.67
CA SER A 310 -10.60 3.99 29.04
C SER A 310 -9.12 3.84 29.40
N VAL A 311 -8.27 3.53 28.41
CA VAL A 311 -6.83 3.32 28.56
C VAL A 311 -6.07 4.44 27.85
N ALA A 312 -5.06 5.00 28.51
CA ALA A 312 -4.15 5.97 27.91
C ALA A 312 -2.72 5.45 27.98
N ASP A 313 -2.03 5.47 26.85
CA ASP A 313 -0.63 5.04 26.74
C ASP A 313 0.10 5.85 25.66
N LEU A 314 1.39 5.60 25.48
CA LEU A 314 2.20 6.29 24.49
C LEU A 314 1.61 6.17 23.09
N THR A 315 1.63 7.29 22.38
CA THR A 315 1.35 7.32 20.95
C THR A 315 2.38 6.46 20.22
N PRO A 316 1.94 5.52 19.36
CA PRO A 316 2.86 4.69 18.60
C PRO A 316 3.85 5.56 17.82
N MET A 317 5.09 5.08 17.69
CA MET A 317 6.22 5.78 17.03
C MET A 317 6.85 6.93 17.83
N ILE A 318 6.32 7.32 18.99
CA ILE A 318 7.01 8.25 19.90
C ILE A 318 7.92 7.44 20.84
N PRO A 319 9.23 7.75 20.94
CA PRO A 319 10.14 7.03 21.83
C PRO A 319 9.73 7.13 23.31
N LEU A 320 9.98 6.05 24.04
CA LEU A 320 9.76 5.98 25.49
C LEU A 320 10.56 7.07 26.23
N HIS A 321 11.86 7.18 25.94
CA HIS A 321 12.74 8.15 26.57
C HIS A 321 12.98 9.35 25.64
N LEU A 322 12.68 10.54 26.15
CA LEU A 322 12.86 11.81 25.46
C LEU A 322 14.01 12.59 26.06
N GLN A 323 14.71 13.37 25.23
CA GLN A 323 15.85 14.20 25.65
C GLN A 323 15.42 15.61 26.04
N LEU A 324 14.36 16.14 25.43
CA LEU A 324 13.92 17.52 25.61
C LEU A 324 12.60 17.56 26.38
N ALA A 325 12.51 18.48 27.34
CA ALA A 325 11.36 18.60 28.22
C ALA A 325 10.05 18.92 27.45
N HIS A 326 10.12 19.73 26.38
CA HIS A 326 8.94 20.08 25.59
C HIS A 326 8.37 18.91 24.77
N ASP A 327 9.16 17.89 24.47
CA ASP A 327 8.71 16.71 23.72
C ASP A 327 7.72 15.86 24.54
N HIS A 328 7.66 16.05 25.87
CA HIS A 328 6.68 15.39 26.72
C HIS A 328 5.24 15.82 26.42
N LEU A 329 5.00 16.99 25.81
CA LEU A 329 3.66 17.33 25.31
C LEU A 329 3.36 16.60 24.00
N GLY A 330 4.34 16.54 23.11
CA GLY A 330 4.22 15.90 21.81
C GLY A 330 5.38 16.25 20.88
N VAL A 331 5.45 15.57 19.74
CA VAL A 331 6.50 15.76 18.74
C VAL A 331 6.05 16.77 17.68
N ALA A 332 6.91 17.76 17.38
CA ALA A 332 6.63 18.76 16.36
C ALA A 332 6.46 18.16 14.96
N LEU A 333 5.45 18.65 14.24
CA LEU A 333 5.14 18.27 12.87
C LEU A 333 5.41 19.43 11.91
N THR A 334 6.07 19.13 10.80
CA THR A 334 6.06 20.02 9.63
C THR A 334 4.71 19.89 8.91
N PRO A 335 4.31 20.84 8.05
CA PRO A 335 3.12 20.72 7.21
C PRO A 335 3.07 19.41 6.40
N GLU A 336 4.22 18.93 5.91
CA GLU A 336 4.33 17.68 5.16
C GLU A 336 4.06 16.46 6.03
N ARG A 337 4.59 16.44 7.26
CA ARG A 337 4.33 15.34 8.21
C ARG A 337 2.87 15.34 8.68
N LEU A 338 2.31 16.52 8.95
CA LEU A 338 0.89 16.68 9.26
C LEU A 338 0.01 16.17 8.11
N LYS A 339 0.31 16.58 6.88
CA LYS A 339 -0.37 16.07 5.69
C LYS A 339 -0.22 14.55 5.58
N GLY A 340 0.96 13.99 5.85
CA GLY A 340 1.19 12.54 5.83
C GLY A 340 0.28 11.77 6.80
N CYS A 341 0.03 12.30 7.99
CA CYS A 341 -0.97 11.74 8.90
C CYS A 341 -2.38 11.84 8.32
N LEU A 342 -2.77 13.03 7.84
CA LEU A 342 -4.11 13.28 7.32
C LEU A 342 -4.38 12.54 6.00
N ASP A 343 -3.35 12.20 5.23
CA ASP A 343 -3.44 11.38 4.02
C ASP A 343 -3.93 9.96 4.32
N CYS A 344 -3.89 9.46 5.56
CA CYS A 344 -4.51 8.17 5.92
C CYS A 344 -5.82 8.32 6.69
N HIS A 345 -6.23 9.54 7.01
CA HIS A 345 -7.38 9.81 7.89
C HIS A 345 -8.45 10.71 7.26
N ALA A 346 -8.15 11.33 6.13
CA ALA A 346 -9.02 12.28 5.45
C ALA A 346 -8.94 12.15 3.92
N THR A 347 -9.87 12.82 3.26
CA THR A 347 -10.01 12.81 1.79
C THR A 347 -9.68 14.18 1.22
N ASN A 348 -8.93 14.17 0.11
CA ASN A 348 -8.46 15.36 -0.59
C ASN A 348 -7.75 16.36 0.35
N VAL A 349 -6.59 15.93 0.85
CA VAL A 349 -5.72 16.74 1.71
C VAL A 349 -4.65 17.40 0.85
N SER A 350 -4.47 18.72 0.99
CA SER A 350 -3.50 19.49 0.22
C SER A 350 -2.67 20.42 1.10
N LEU A 351 -1.49 20.78 0.62
CA LEU A 351 -0.71 21.89 1.19
C LEU A 351 -1.20 23.20 0.57
N THR A 352 -1.41 24.21 1.41
CA THR A 352 -1.84 25.55 1.02
C THR A 352 -1.02 26.61 1.74
N ALA A 353 -1.16 27.89 1.34
CA ALA A 353 -0.43 28.98 2.01
C ALA A 353 -0.97 29.19 3.44
N GLU A 354 -2.28 29.35 3.58
CA GLU A 354 -2.97 29.43 4.87
C GLU A 354 -4.38 28.81 4.75
N PRO A 355 -4.76 27.82 5.60
CA PRO A 355 -3.89 27.11 6.54
C PRO A 355 -2.78 26.34 5.80
N ALA A 356 -1.69 25.95 6.47
CA ALA A 356 -0.61 25.19 5.82
C ALA A 356 -1.07 23.82 5.25
N VAL A 357 -2.09 23.21 5.88
CA VAL A 357 -2.72 21.97 5.42
C VAL A 357 -4.24 22.14 5.39
N LEU A 358 -4.84 21.89 4.23
CA LEU A 358 -6.28 21.93 4.00
C LEU A 358 -6.82 20.50 3.92
N VAL A 359 -7.86 20.22 4.70
CA VAL A 359 -8.67 18.98 4.61
C VAL A 359 -9.99 19.33 3.96
N ALA A 360 -10.25 18.82 2.75
CA ALA A 360 -11.51 19.10 2.08
C ALA A 360 -12.67 18.27 2.64
N GLU A 361 -12.42 17.00 2.97
CA GLU A 361 -13.43 16.12 3.56
C GLU A 361 -12.81 15.30 4.71
N PRO A 362 -13.40 15.34 5.93
CA PRO A 362 -12.97 14.49 7.03
C PRO A 362 -13.30 13.03 6.75
N GLY A 363 -12.44 12.13 7.22
CA GLY A 363 -12.61 10.70 7.03
C GLY A 363 -12.19 10.21 5.64
N ILE A 364 -12.18 8.89 5.49
CA ILE A 364 -12.00 8.21 4.21
C ILE A 364 -13.34 8.20 3.48
N GLY A 365 -13.53 9.16 2.58
CA GLY A 365 -14.69 9.33 1.71
C GLY A 365 -14.53 8.61 0.36
N CYS A 366 -15.51 8.79 -0.53
CA CYS A 366 -15.61 8.03 -1.78
C CYS A 366 -14.35 8.19 -2.65
N GLU A 367 -13.92 9.43 -2.84
CA GLU A 367 -12.81 9.79 -3.73
C GLU A 367 -11.43 9.38 -3.18
N LYS A 368 -11.35 8.93 -1.92
CA LYS A 368 -10.10 8.40 -1.37
C LYS A 368 -9.67 7.10 -2.03
N CYS A 369 -10.64 6.22 -2.29
CA CYS A 369 -10.43 4.94 -2.95
C CYS A 369 -10.66 5.01 -4.45
N HIS A 370 -11.65 5.80 -4.89
CA HIS A 370 -12.05 5.92 -6.29
C HIS A 370 -11.28 7.00 -7.07
N GLY A 371 -10.54 7.87 -6.38
CA GLY A 371 -9.91 9.04 -6.98
C GLY A 371 -10.91 10.17 -7.28
N PRO A 372 -10.44 11.28 -7.88
CA PRO A 372 -11.28 12.43 -8.17
C PRO A 372 -12.40 12.12 -9.17
N GLY A 373 -13.65 12.47 -8.82
CA GLY A 373 -14.86 12.15 -9.57
C GLY A 373 -15.28 13.21 -10.61
N GLY A 374 -14.49 14.25 -10.85
CA GLY A 374 -14.87 15.34 -11.77
C GLY A 374 -15.16 14.85 -13.20
N ASN A 375 -14.32 13.95 -13.73
CA ASN A 375 -14.56 13.36 -15.05
C ASN A 375 -15.75 12.38 -15.01
N HIS A 376 -15.94 11.66 -13.91
CA HIS A 376 -17.05 10.72 -13.72
C HIS A 376 -18.41 11.38 -13.89
N VAL A 377 -18.63 12.50 -13.20
CA VAL A 377 -19.92 13.22 -13.25
C VAL A 377 -20.22 13.68 -14.68
N LYS A 378 -19.21 14.20 -15.38
CA LYS A 378 -19.33 14.58 -16.79
C LYS A 378 -19.54 13.38 -17.71
N ALA A 379 -18.85 12.28 -17.47
CA ALA A 379 -19.00 11.04 -18.22
C ALA A 379 -20.43 10.49 -18.13
N VAL A 380 -21.01 10.44 -16.92
CA VAL A 380 -22.39 10.02 -16.71
C VAL A 380 -23.37 10.94 -17.43
N ALA A 381 -23.20 12.27 -17.32
CA ALA A 381 -24.05 13.24 -18.01
C ALA A 381 -23.99 13.11 -19.53
N ALA A 382 -22.80 12.86 -20.09
CA ALA A 382 -22.57 12.68 -21.51
C ALA A 382 -22.89 11.26 -22.03
N LYS A 383 -23.31 10.33 -21.17
CA LYS A 383 -23.46 8.89 -21.48
C LYS A 383 -22.17 8.31 -22.09
N PHE A 384 -21.04 8.74 -21.57
CA PHE A 384 -19.71 8.34 -22.00
C PHE A 384 -19.49 6.85 -21.69
N PRO A 385 -18.82 6.08 -22.57
CA PRO A 385 -18.73 4.63 -22.43
C PRO A 385 -17.83 4.20 -21.26
N GLU A 386 -16.81 4.99 -20.92
CA GLU A 386 -15.99 4.75 -19.75
C GLU A 386 -16.57 5.47 -18.51
N PRO A 387 -16.56 4.83 -17.33
CA PRO A 387 -16.99 5.48 -16.10
C PRO A 387 -16.14 6.69 -15.70
N ALA A 388 -14.90 6.81 -16.18
CA ALA A 388 -13.98 7.89 -15.85
C ALA A 388 -13.83 8.14 -14.33
N ILE A 389 -13.67 7.03 -13.59
CA ILE A 389 -13.37 6.97 -12.15
C ILE A 389 -12.68 5.65 -11.84
N GLY A 390 -11.89 5.62 -10.76
CA GLY A 390 -11.24 4.40 -10.31
C GLY A 390 -12.23 3.29 -9.96
N GLN A 391 -11.97 2.08 -10.41
CA GLN A 391 -12.80 0.89 -10.21
C GLN A 391 -12.00 -0.21 -9.53
N LEU A 392 -12.44 -0.59 -8.33
CA LEU A 392 -11.83 -1.69 -7.57
C LEU A 392 -12.41 -3.05 -7.96
N ARG A 393 -13.71 -3.09 -8.29
CA ARG A 393 -14.39 -4.32 -8.68
C ARG A 393 -13.90 -4.76 -10.06
N GLY A 394 -13.42 -5.99 -10.16
CA GLY A 394 -12.89 -6.54 -11.42
C GLY A 394 -11.48 -6.07 -11.78
N ALA A 395 -10.87 -5.19 -10.97
CA ALA A 395 -9.46 -4.85 -11.11
C ALA A 395 -8.56 -6.03 -10.71
N PRO A 396 -7.35 -6.15 -11.29
CA PRO A 396 -6.38 -7.13 -10.85
C PRO A 396 -6.08 -7.01 -9.35
N ALA A 397 -6.00 -8.13 -8.62
CA ALA A 397 -5.84 -8.07 -7.17
C ALA A 397 -4.63 -7.25 -6.68
N PRO A 398 -3.44 -7.29 -7.34
CA PRO A 398 -2.33 -6.44 -6.94
C PRO A 398 -2.66 -4.95 -6.96
N ARG A 399 -3.51 -4.51 -7.89
CA ARG A 399 -3.96 -3.10 -8.00
C ARG A 399 -4.92 -2.73 -6.87
N VAL A 400 -5.85 -3.61 -6.54
CA VAL A 400 -6.75 -3.43 -5.39
C VAL A 400 -5.94 -3.37 -4.08
N VAL A 401 -5.01 -4.30 -3.89
CA VAL A 401 -4.13 -4.31 -2.72
C VAL A 401 -3.33 -3.02 -2.63
N ALA A 402 -2.79 -2.51 -3.75
CA ALA A 402 -2.05 -1.25 -3.77
C ALA A 402 -2.91 -0.04 -3.36
N VAL A 403 -4.21 -0.01 -3.67
CA VAL A 403 -5.12 1.05 -3.19
C VAL A 403 -5.26 0.98 -1.67
N CYS A 404 -5.49 -0.22 -1.11
CA CYS A 404 -5.60 -0.41 0.34
C CYS A 404 -4.28 -0.14 1.07
N ALA A 405 -3.16 -0.51 0.46
CA ALA A 405 -1.82 -0.33 1.00
C ALA A 405 -1.48 1.14 1.24
N ARG A 406 -2.10 2.10 0.53
CA ARG A 406 -1.90 3.54 0.78
C ARG A 406 -2.07 3.93 2.25
N CYS A 407 -2.86 3.18 3.01
CA CYS A 407 -3.08 3.40 4.44
C CYS A 407 -2.80 2.15 5.31
N HIS A 408 -3.08 0.95 4.81
CA HIS A 408 -2.88 -0.32 5.54
C HIS A 408 -1.48 -0.92 5.35
N GLN A 409 -0.46 -0.06 5.40
CA GLN A 409 0.95 -0.43 5.35
C GLN A 409 1.78 0.43 6.33
N PRO A 410 3.01 0.02 6.68
CA PRO A 410 3.90 0.80 7.52
C PRO A 410 4.16 2.19 6.93
N PRO A 411 4.33 3.22 7.76
CA PRO A 411 4.73 4.53 7.29
C PRO A 411 6.15 4.48 6.69
N GLY A 412 6.32 5.03 5.49
CA GLY A 412 7.63 5.10 4.83
C GLY A 412 8.07 3.78 4.18
N ASN A 413 9.39 3.54 4.13
CA ASN A 413 9.99 2.35 3.54
C ASN A 413 10.43 1.32 4.61
N GLU A 414 9.72 1.27 5.73
CA GLU A 414 10.06 0.39 6.83
C GLU A 414 9.90 -1.08 6.41
N VAL A 415 10.96 -1.87 6.61
CA VAL A 415 10.96 -3.30 6.29
C VAL A 415 10.69 -4.05 7.58
N LEU A 416 9.45 -4.52 7.73
CA LEU A 416 9.05 -5.38 8.85
C LEU A 416 9.31 -6.85 8.51
N ASP A 417 10.09 -7.52 9.35
CA ASP A 417 10.28 -8.97 9.31
C ASP A 417 9.18 -9.72 10.10
N ASP A 418 9.18 -11.05 9.99
CA ASP A 418 8.13 -11.90 10.60
C ASP A 418 8.18 -11.95 12.14
N SER A 419 9.23 -11.42 12.78
CA SER A 419 9.36 -11.33 14.23
C SER A 419 8.78 -10.03 14.80
N ASP A 420 8.48 -9.04 13.96
CA ASP A 420 7.91 -7.77 14.41
C ASP A 420 6.45 -7.97 14.87
N PRO A 421 6.13 -7.70 16.14
CA PRO A 421 4.78 -7.91 16.68
C PRO A 421 3.73 -6.98 16.06
N THR A 422 4.14 -5.87 15.43
CA THR A 422 3.25 -4.94 14.74
C THR A 422 2.90 -5.38 13.32
N LEU A 423 3.62 -6.36 12.75
CA LEU A 423 3.40 -6.83 11.38
C LEU A 423 1.95 -7.30 11.16
N VAL A 424 1.30 -7.87 12.18
CA VAL A 424 -0.09 -8.34 12.09
C VAL A 424 -1.09 -7.23 11.74
N ARG A 425 -0.76 -5.96 12.05
CA ARG A 425 -1.60 -4.80 11.72
C ARG A 425 -1.46 -4.37 10.25
N GLN A 426 -0.49 -4.91 9.51
CA GLN A 426 -0.15 -4.53 8.14
C GLN A 426 -0.75 -5.52 7.12
N GLN A 427 -2.08 -5.53 7.00
CA GLN A 427 -2.78 -6.56 6.22
C GLN A 427 -2.43 -6.51 4.72
N ALA A 428 -2.13 -5.32 4.18
CA ALA A 428 -1.71 -5.18 2.79
C ALA A 428 -0.31 -5.75 2.53
N LEU A 429 0.52 -5.93 3.57
CA LEU A 429 1.82 -6.60 3.48
C LEU A 429 1.72 -8.11 3.73
N THR A 430 0.91 -8.54 4.70
CA THR A 430 0.85 -9.95 5.13
C THR A 430 -0.02 -10.81 4.23
N MET A 431 -1.15 -10.30 3.72
CA MET A 431 -2.04 -11.07 2.83
C MET A 431 -1.37 -11.52 1.53
N PRO A 432 -0.59 -10.67 0.83
CA PRO A 432 0.15 -11.11 -0.36
C PRO A 432 1.21 -12.18 -0.08
N ARG A 433 1.66 -12.35 1.18
CA ARG A 433 2.59 -13.42 1.57
C ARG A 433 1.89 -14.79 1.73
N SER A 434 0.56 -14.84 1.69
CA SER A 434 -0.22 -16.07 1.88
C SER A 434 -0.10 -17.01 0.67
N ARG A 435 -0.21 -18.32 0.92
CA ARG A 435 -0.35 -19.31 -0.16
C ARG A 435 -1.67 -19.12 -0.91
N CYS A 436 -2.72 -18.69 -0.21
CA CYS A 436 -4.02 -18.35 -0.81
C CYS A 436 -3.84 -17.31 -1.94
N TYR A 437 -3.15 -16.21 -1.66
CA TYR A 437 -2.87 -15.17 -2.65
C TYR A 437 -1.96 -15.68 -3.78
N THR A 438 -0.80 -16.22 -3.43
CA THR A 438 0.23 -16.60 -4.42
C THR A 438 -0.18 -17.79 -5.31
N GLU A 439 -0.90 -18.78 -4.79
CA GLU A 439 -1.31 -19.97 -5.55
C GLU A 439 -2.65 -19.78 -6.29
N SER A 440 -3.42 -18.74 -5.95
CA SER A 440 -4.55 -18.28 -6.78
C SER A 440 -4.09 -17.53 -8.05
N GLY A 441 -2.78 -17.36 -8.25
CA GLY A 441 -2.25 -16.51 -9.32
C GLY A 441 -2.63 -15.05 -9.10
N GLU A 442 -2.59 -14.58 -7.84
CA GLU A 442 -2.96 -13.20 -7.47
C GLU A 442 -4.41 -12.86 -7.85
N GLY A 443 -5.32 -13.84 -7.71
CA GLY A 443 -6.74 -13.68 -8.04
C GLY A 443 -7.60 -13.17 -6.88
N VAL A 444 -7.06 -13.13 -5.66
CA VAL A 444 -7.77 -12.74 -4.43
C VAL A 444 -7.25 -11.41 -3.91
N SER A 445 -8.15 -10.51 -3.50
CA SER A 445 -7.83 -9.20 -2.93
C SER A 445 -8.61 -8.93 -1.64
N CYS A 446 -8.41 -7.76 -1.04
CA CYS A 446 -9.17 -7.29 0.12
C CYS A 446 -10.69 -7.33 -0.15
N VAL A 447 -11.12 -6.90 -1.34
CA VAL A 447 -12.55 -6.83 -1.71
C VAL A 447 -13.16 -8.17 -2.11
N THR A 448 -12.35 -9.23 -2.23
CA THR A 448 -12.87 -10.60 -2.32
C THR A 448 -13.54 -11.00 -1.01
N CYS A 449 -13.03 -10.49 0.12
CA CYS A 449 -13.51 -10.82 1.46
C CYS A 449 -14.39 -9.74 2.09
N HIS A 450 -13.97 -8.48 2.00
CA HIS A 450 -14.62 -7.38 2.68
C HIS A 450 -15.36 -6.47 1.70
N SER A 451 -16.47 -5.89 2.15
CA SER A 451 -17.03 -4.72 1.46
C SER A 451 -16.28 -3.48 1.96
N PRO A 452 -15.71 -2.64 1.08
CA PRO A 452 -15.01 -1.42 1.50
C PRO A 452 -15.98 -0.31 1.99
N HIS A 453 -17.28 -0.48 1.77
CA HIS A 453 -18.33 0.50 2.08
C HIS A 453 -19.04 0.25 3.41
N ARG A 454 -18.55 -0.65 4.26
CA ARG A 454 -19.08 -0.90 5.61
C ARG A 454 -17.98 -1.45 6.50
N ASP A 455 -18.27 -1.50 7.79
CA ASP A 455 -17.41 -2.19 8.74
C ASP A 455 -17.26 -3.67 8.38
N VAL A 456 -16.12 -4.23 8.78
CA VAL A 456 -15.83 -5.65 8.56
C VAL A 456 -16.85 -6.52 9.28
N GLU A 457 -17.27 -7.61 8.62
CA GLU A 457 -18.16 -8.59 9.24
C GLU A 457 -17.50 -9.24 10.45
N THR A 458 -18.27 -9.51 11.49
CA THR A 458 -17.77 -10.14 12.73
C THR A 458 -18.02 -11.65 12.77
N MET A 459 -18.95 -12.15 11.96
CA MET A 459 -19.31 -13.57 11.93
C MET A 459 -18.26 -14.41 11.18
N ALA A 460 -17.66 -15.38 11.86
CA ALA A 460 -16.72 -16.33 11.26
C ALA A 460 -17.32 -17.05 10.05
N SER A 461 -18.60 -17.42 10.10
CA SER A 461 -19.31 -18.12 9.02
C SER A 461 -19.34 -17.35 7.70
N HIS A 462 -19.28 -16.02 7.75
CA HIS A 462 -19.17 -15.19 6.53
C HIS A 462 -17.87 -15.44 5.78
N TYR A 463 -16.77 -15.53 6.51
CA TYR A 463 -15.44 -15.77 5.94
C TYR A 463 -15.23 -17.25 5.60
N GLU A 464 -15.75 -18.17 6.40
CA GLU A 464 -15.71 -19.61 6.12
C GLU A 464 -16.30 -19.93 4.75
N ARG A 465 -17.45 -19.35 4.39
CA ARG A 465 -18.05 -19.51 3.05
C ARG A 465 -17.12 -19.07 1.93
N LYS A 466 -16.28 -18.05 2.15
CA LYS A 466 -15.30 -17.58 1.16
C LYS A 466 -14.11 -18.52 1.04
N CYS A 467 -13.62 -19.07 2.15
CA CYS A 467 -12.59 -20.11 2.13
C CYS A 467 -13.09 -21.35 1.37
N LEU A 468 -14.30 -21.80 1.71
CA LEU A 468 -14.91 -23.00 1.13
C LEU A 468 -15.30 -22.84 -0.33
N ALA A 469 -15.40 -21.62 -0.87
CA ALA A 469 -15.55 -21.43 -2.31
C ALA A 469 -14.36 -22.02 -3.11
N CYS A 470 -13.19 -22.16 -2.49
CA CYS A 470 -11.99 -22.74 -3.12
C CYS A 470 -11.47 -24.02 -2.44
N HIS A 471 -11.80 -24.23 -1.17
CA HIS A 471 -11.27 -25.31 -0.33
C HIS A 471 -12.26 -26.49 -0.12
N THR A 472 -13.04 -26.83 -1.14
CA THR A 472 -13.96 -27.99 -1.13
C THR A 472 -13.41 -29.20 -1.86
N ALA A 473 -13.93 -30.39 -1.53
CA ALA A 473 -13.59 -31.63 -2.20
C ALA A 473 -14.06 -31.59 -3.67
N GLY A 474 -13.16 -31.86 -4.61
CA GLY A 474 -13.44 -31.89 -6.04
C GLY A 474 -12.83 -30.70 -6.80
N ARG A 475 -12.55 -30.92 -8.10
CA ARG A 475 -12.19 -29.85 -9.02
C ARG A 475 -13.32 -28.82 -8.99
N ILE A 476 -13.00 -27.55 -8.74
CA ILE A 476 -13.96 -26.45 -8.89
C ILE A 476 -14.39 -26.46 -10.36
N GLY A 477 -15.60 -26.99 -10.62
CA GLY A 477 -16.22 -26.98 -11.93
C GLY A 477 -16.53 -25.54 -12.35
N ALA A 478 -16.60 -25.30 -13.65
CA ALA A 478 -16.68 -23.98 -14.29
C ALA A 478 -17.86 -23.08 -13.82
N GLU A 479 -18.76 -23.56 -12.97
CA GLU A 479 -19.97 -22.86 -12.54
C GLU A 479 -19.96 -22.41 -11.07
N ALA A 480 -19.03 -22.91 -10.23
CA ALA A 480 -18.93 -22.52 -8.82
C ALA A 480 -17.88 -21.42 -8.63
N GLY A 481 -18.25 -20.16 -8.88
CA GLY A 481 -17.38 -19.03 -8.54
C GLY A 481 -17.48 -17.77 -9.39
N ILE A 482 -18.59 -17.50 -10.06
CA ILE A 482 -18.97 -16.11 -10.35
C ILE A 482 -19.37 -15.47 -9.02
N VAL A 483 -18.38 -15.14 -8.19
CA VAL A 483 -18.50 -13.94 -7.37
C VAL A 483 -18.06 -12.83 -8.31
N ALA A 484 -19.01 -12.04 -8.80
CA ALA A 484 -18.76 -11.02 -9.81
C ALA A 484 -17.54 -10.13 -9.43
N GLY A 485 -16.41 -10.34 -10.13
CA GLY A 485 -15.18 -9.55 -9.98
C GLY A 485 -13.86 -10.33 -9.78
N VAL A 486 -13.84 -11.67 -9.79
CA VAL A 486 -12.59 -12.46 -9.70
C VAL A 486 -12.09 -12.84 -11.12
N PRO A 487 -10.86 -12.47 -11.52
CA PRO A 487 -10.27 -12.97 -12.77
C PRO A 487 -10.10 -14.48 -12.75
N ALA A 488 -10.26 -15.11 -13.91
CA ALA A 488 -10.33 -16.57 -14.10
C ALA A 488 -8.97 -17.32 -13.93
N SER A 489 -8.10 -16.92 -13.00
CA SER A 489 -6.90 -17.69 -12.65
C SER A 489 -7.29 -18.86 -11.73
N ARG A 490 -7.46 -20.03 -12.34
CA ARG A 490 -7.85 -21.29 -11.68
C ARG A 490 -6.76 -21.76 -10.69
N PRO A 491 -7.09 -22.06 -9.43
CA PRO A 491 -6.23 -22.89 -8.58
C PRO A 491 -6.07 -24.26 -9.25
N LYS A 492 -4.82 -24.74 -9.41
CA LYS A 492 -4.53 -26.03 -10.08
C LYS A 492 -5.00 -27.25 -9.27
N THR A 493 -5.20 -27.10 -7.96
CA THR A 493 -5.67 -28.13 -7.03
C THR A 493 -6.42 -27.48 -5.86
N SER A 494 -7.66 -27.90 -5.57
CA SER A 494 -8.32 -27.58 -4.31
C SER A 494 -7.75 -28.47 -3.21
N SER A 495 -7.34 -27.88 -2.08
CA SER A 495 -6.92 -28.64 -0.90
C SER A 495 -8.03 -28.56 0.13
N VAL A 496 -8.63 -29.71 0.44
CA VAL A 496 -9.58 -29.83 1.54
C VAL A 496 -8.79 -29.86 2.84
N CYS A 497 -9.26 -29.10 3.83
CA CYS A 497 -8.64 -29.12 5.15
C CYS A 497 -8.77 -30.53 5.77
N PRO A 498 -7.66 -31.17 6.18
CA PRO A 498 -7.69 -32.52 6.74
C PRO A 498 -8.22 -32.57 8.19
N VAL A 499 -8.31 -31.41 8.86
CA VAL A 499 -8.76 -31.30 10.27
C VAL A 499 -10.26 -31.08 10.35
N ASN A 500 -10.76 -30.07 9.63
CA ASN A 500 -12.18 -29.76 9.53
C ASN A 500 -12.46 -29.15 8.15
N SER A 501 -13.25 -29.85 7.34
CA SER A 501 -13.50 -29.49 5.95
C SER A 501 -14.59 -28.44 5.77
N SER A 502 -15.28 -28.00 6.83
CA SER A 502 -16.48 -27.17 6.71
C SER A 502 -16.58 -26.00 7.69
N ALA A 503 -15.78 -25.95 8.76
CA ALA A 503 -15.91 -24.92 9.79
C ALA A 503 -14.58 -24.60 10.48
N ASN A 504 -14.57 -23.46 11.20
CA ASN A 504 -13.47 -22.94 11.99
C ASN A 504 -12.18 -22.67 11.21
N CYS A 505 -12.29 -22.33 9.93
CA CYS A 505 -11.15 -22.01 9.08
C CYS A 505 -10.38 -20.81 9.65
N VAL A 506 -11.09 -19.74 10.01
CA VAL A 506 -10.50 -18.49 10.51
C VAL A 506 -9.83 -18.65 11.86
N GLY A 507 -10.33 -19.53 12.74
CA GLY A 507 -9.74 -19.74 14.06
C GLY A 507 -8.33 -20.34 14.00
N CYS A 508 -8.06 -21.21 13.02
CA CYS A 508 -6.75 -21.83 12.85
C CYS A 508 -5.85 -21.10 11.85
N HIS A 509 -6.42 -20.54 10.78
CA HIS A 509 -5.64 -19.96 9.68
C HIS A 509 -5.49 -18.43 9.76
N MET A 510 -6.37 -17.76 10.51
CA MET A 510 -6.39 -16.30 10.67
C MET A 510 -6.63 -15.93 12.14
N PRO A 511 -5.84 -16.46 13.10
CA PRO A 511 -6.08 -16.22 14.51
C PRO A 511 -6.00 -14.72 14.84
N LYS A 512 -6.75 -14.30 15.87
CA LYS A 512 -6.52 -12.98 16.48
C LYS A 512 -5.19 -13.03 17.24
N VAL A 513 -4.32 -12.06 16.98
CA VAL A 513 -3.04 -11.85 17.65
C VAL A 513 -3.10 -10.51 18.36
N GLU A 514 -2.66 -10.50 19.62
CA GLU A 514 -2.52 -9.26 20.38
C GLU A 514 -1.35 -8.45 19.83
N ASN A 515 -1.57 -7.14 19.64
CA ASN A 515 -0.50 -6.17 19.44
C ASN A 515 -0.34 -5.38 20.76
N PRO A 516 0.65 -5.73 21.60
CA PRO A 516 0.82 -5.11 22.91
C PRO A 516 1.08 -3.61 22.84
N ALA A 517 1.68 -3.12 21.75
CA ALA A 517 1.99 -1.68 21.58
C ALA A 517 0.73 -0.82 21.40
N GLU A 518 -0.41 -1.42 21.06
CA GLU A 518 -1.66 -0.71 20.74
C GLU A 518 -2.85 -1.21 21.56
N HIS A 519 -2.62 -2.05 22.58
CA HIS A 519 -3.68 -2.62 23.43
C HIS A 519 -4.83 -3.24 22.62
N ALA A 520 -4.51 -3.83 21.46
CA ALA A 520 -5.52 -4.21 20.47
C ALA A 520 -5.22 -5.55 19.79
N TRP A 521 -6.30 -6.23 19.37
CA TRP A 521 -6.23 -7.54 18.74
C TRP A 521 -6.42 -7.46 17.22
N PHE A 522 -5.52 -8.01 16.43
CA PHE A 522 -5.60 -8.01 14.98
C PHE A 522 -5.74 -9.42 14.44
N THR A 523 -6.59 -9.61 13.45
CA THR A 523 -6.71 -10.88 12.73
C THR A 523 -5.50 -11.06 11.82
N ASP A 524 -4.81 -12.19 11.91
CA ASP A 524 -3.67 -12.50 11.04
C ASP A 524 -4.13 -12.73 9.60
N HIS A 525 -3.73 -11.82 8.70
CA HIS A 525 -4.04 -11.88 7.28
C HIS A 525 -2.98 -12.64 6.46
N HIS A 526 -1.94 -13.22 7.07
CA HIS A 526 -1.01 -14.11 6.38
C HIS A 526 -1.66 -15.45 5.97
N ILE A 527 -2.80 -15.82 6.58
CA ILE A 527 -3.62 -16.98 6.20
C ILE A 527 -2.77 -18.26 6.08
N ARG A 528 -2.25 -18.73 7.22
CA ARG A 528 -1.27 -19.83 7.29
C ARG A 528 -1.56 -20.78 8.43
N ILE A 529 -0.95 -21.97 8.39
CA ILE A 529 -1.01 -22.91 9.51
C ILE A 529 0.01 -22.47 10.56
N HIS A 530 -0.47 -22.12 11.76
CA HIS A 530 0.37 -21.79 12.90
C HIS A 530 0.81 -23.08 13.60
N ARG A 531 2.04 -23.56 13.34
CA ARG A 531 2.54 -24.82 13.91
C ARG A 531 3.10 -24.67 15.33
N ASP A 532 3.52 -23.46 15.69
CA ASP A 532 4.20 -23.15 16.96
C ASP A 532 3.38 -22.22 17.88
N SER A 533 2.11 -21.94 17.54
CA SER A 533 1.27 -21.10 18.41
C SER A 533 0.76 -21.90 19.64
N PRO A 534 0.77 -21.30 20.84
CA PRO A 534 0.17 -21.88 22.05
C PRO A 534 -1.32 -22.26 21.89
N SER A 535 -1.98 -21.75 20.85
CA SER A 535 -3.38 -22.03 20.48
C SER A 535 -3.64 -23.46 19.99
N SER A 536 -2.62 -24.31 19.87
CA SER A 536 -2.84 -25.77 19.69
C SER A 536 -3.39 -26.45 20.96
N GLN A 537 -3.41 -25.76 22.10
CA GLN A 537 -4.24 -26.11 23.24
C GLN A 537 -5.40 -25.13 23.32
N ALA A 538 -6.63 -25.67 23.35
CA ALA A 538 -7.87 -24.92 23.43
C ALA A 538 -7.82 -23.85 24.53
N GLN A 539 -7.58 -22.60 24.14
CA GLN A 539 -7.94 -21.46 24.96
C GLN A 539 -9.22 -20.90 24.36
N ALA A 540 -10.31 -21.02 25.12
CA ALA A 540 -11.54 -20.32 24.83
C ALA A 540 -11.24 -18.83 24.60
N PRO A 541 -11.92 -18.16 23.67
CA PRO A 541 -11.70 -16.73 23.45
C PRO A 541 -11.96 -16.01 24.77
N ARG A 542 -10.96 -15.26 25.26
CA ARG A 542 -11.26 -14.22 26.25
C ARG A 542 -12.14 -13.22 25.53
N HIS A 543 -13.39 -13.11 26.00
CA HIS A 543 -14.41 -12.25 25.42
C HIS A 543 -13.89 -10.82 25.29
N GLU A 544 -13.94 -10.30 24.07
CA GLU A 544 -14.20 -8.88 23.84
C GLU A 544 -15.58 -8.60 24.45
N PRO A 545 -15.77 -7.60 25.33
CA PRO A 545 -17.11 -7.21 25.72
C PRO A 545 -17.85 -6.78 24.46
N ASP A 546 -19.02 -7.39 24.20
CA ASP A 546 -19.86 -6.96 23.08
C ASP A 546 -20.13 -5.46 23.21
N PRO A 547 -20.08 -4.68 22.11
CA PRO A 547 -20.52 -3.30 22.16
C PRO A 547 -22.00 -3.28 22.61
N PRO A 548 -22.41 -2.30 23.44
CA PRO A 548 -23.79 -2.23 23.91
C PRO A 548 -24.72 -2.17 22.71
N VAL A 549 -25.59 -3.19 22.61
CA VAL A 549 -26.69 -3.21 21.67
C VAL A 549 -27.68 -2.13 22.12
N GLU A 550 -27.66 -0.97 21.48
CA GLU A 550 -28.76 -0.03 21.60
C GLU A 550 -30.01 -0.69 21.02
N SER A 551 -30.89 -1.14 21.90
CA SER A 551 -32.24 -1.51 21.52
C SER A 551 -32.98 -0.23 21.11
N PRO A 552 -33.65 -0.18 19.96
CA PRO A 552 -34.51 0.96 19.63
C PRO A 552 -35.65 0.99 20.66
N GLY A 553 -35.59 1.98 21.56
CA GLY A 553 -36.62 2.23 22.55
C GLY A 553 -37.97 2.49 21.87
N ARG A 554 -38.99 1.80 22.37
CA ARG A 554 -40.41 2.08 22.12
C ARG A 554 -40.85 3.37 22.80
#